data_AF-A0A4S3JI65-F1
#
_entry.id   AF-A0A4S3JI65-F1
#
_cell.length_a   1.000
_cell.length_b   1.000
_cell.length_c   1.000
_cell.angle_alpha   90.00
_cell.angle_beta   90.00
_cell.angle_gamma   90.00
#
_symmetry.space_group_name_H-M   'P 1'
#
loop_
_entity.id
_entity.type
_entity.pdbx_description
1 polymer ?
#
loop_
_entity_poly.entity_id
_entity_poly.type
_entity_poly.pdbx_seq_one_letter_code
_entity_poly.pdbx_strand_id
1 'polypeptide(L)'
;MTYTPDGVDHMDDLESSFITNTTSTHLVTSPLLPVLNRGDRKKVVRITTTVGSITVGTKDKVFPVPAHKVSKAAQNMLTVQYAQSFADEECTFVAVSGSSVDLEVDASANAVMEIVSSVGMEENGNPPESIHGKSGSLPIQI
;
A
#
# COMPACT_ATOMS: atom_id res chain seq x y z
N MET A 1 -12.37 9.85 2.41
CA MET A 1 -11.22 10.74 2.11
C MET A 1 -11.77 12.14 1.96
N THR A 2 -11.18 13.13 2.63
CA THR A 2 -11.64 14.52 2.52
C THR A 2 -11.04 15.16 1.27
N TYR A 3 -11.88 15.88 0.52
CA TYR A 3 -11.47 16.65 -0.65
C TYR A 3 -11.07 18.07 -0.19
N THR A 4 -9.81 18.46 -0.41
CA THR A 4 -9.21 19.70 0.10
C THR A 4 -8.57 20.50 -1.03
N PRO A 5 -9.37 21.13 -1.91
CA PRO A 5 -8.87 21.85 -3.09
C PRO A 5 -8.09 23.11 -2.76
N ASP A 6 -8.33 23.69 -1.58
CA ASP A 6 -7.76 24.98 -1.17
C ASP A 6 -6.31 24.87 -0.69
N GLY A 7 -5.78 23.66 -0.47
CA GLY A 7 -4.38 23.45 -0.10
C GLY A 7 -4.18 22.54 1.10
N VAL A 8 -2.94 22.14 1.34
CA VAL A 8 -2.56 21.26 2.45
C VAL A 8 -2.74 21.91 3.83
N ASP A 9 -2.64 23.23 3.90
CA ASP A 9 -2.87 24.06 5.09
C ASP A 9 -4.34 24.11 5.53
N HIS A 10 -5.25 23.72 4.65
CA HIS A 10 -6.69 23.65 4.92
C HIS A 10 -7.21 22.24 5.25
N MET A 11 -6.33 21.22 5.32
CA MET A 11 -6.77 19.88 5.72
C MET A 11 -6.99 19.80 7.24
N ASP A 12 -8.03 19.09 7.66
CA ASP A 12 -8.37 18.87 9.07
C ASP A 12 -8.46 17.37 9.43
N ASP A 13 -8.20 16.48 8.47
CA ASP A 13 -8.38 15.03 8.56
C ASP A 13 -7.06 14.23 8.55
N LEU A 14 -5.91 14.90 8.74
CA LEU A 14 -4.60 14.23 8.70
C LEU A 14 -4.49 13.12 9.74
N GLU A 15 -4.81 13.43 11.00
CA GLU A 15 -4.69 12.47 12.10
C GLU A 15 -5.60 11.26 11.89
N SER A 16 -6.89 11.49 11.58
CA SER A 16 -7.85 10.42 11.35
C SER A 16 -7.47 9.55 10.14
N SER A 17 -6.92 10.16 9.08
CA SER A 17 -6.38 9.46 7.92
C SER A 17 -5.18 8.58 8.28
N PHE A 18 -4.25 9.06 9.12
CA PHE A 18 -3.12 8.28 9.61
C PHE A 18 -3.56 7.13 10.51
N ILE A 19 -4.47 7.39 11.45
CA ILE A 19 -5.02 6.36 12.34
C ILE A 19 -5.63 5.24 11.50
N THR A 20 -6.45 5.58 10.52
CA THR A 20 -7.16 4.61 9.70
C THR A 20 -6.22 3.84 8.76
N ASN A 21 -5.42 4.55 7.96
CA ASN A 21 -4.67 3.93 6.86
C ASN A 21 -3.32 3.35 7.31
N THR A 22 -2.71 3.91 8.36
CA THR A 22 -1.34 3.57 8.74
C THR A 22 -1.31 2.87 10.09
N THR A 23 -1.68 3.58 11.16
CA THR A 23 -1.54 3.10 12.54
C THR A 23 -2.36 1.85 12.80
N SER A 24 -3.63 1.83 12.42
CA SER A 24 -4.49 0.66 12.62
C SER A 24 -3.95 -0.57 11.91
N THR A 25 -3.38 -0.42 10.71
CA THR A 25 -2.82 -1.56 9.98
C THR A 25 -1.58 -2.14 10.64
N HIS A 26 -0.74 -1.29 11.25
CA HIS A 26 0.36 -1.75 12.10
C HIS A 26 -0.17 -2.50 13.32
N LEU A 27 -1.14 -1.92 14.04
CA LEU A 27 -1.71 -2.49 15.26
C LEU A 27 -2.43 -3.83 15.02
N VAL A 28 -2.98 -4.06 13.84
CA VAL A 28 -3.56 -5.36 13.46
C VAL A 28 -2.47 -6.35 13.03
N THR A 29 -1.47 -5.89 12.28
CA THR A 29 -0.44 -6.78 11.72
C THR A 29 0.51 -7.28 12.81
N SER A 30 1.01 -6.39 13.68
CA SER A 30 2.09 -6.74 14.63
C SER A 30 1.74 -7.88 15.59
N PRO A 31 0.51 -8.00 16.14
CA PRO A 31 0.16 -9.11 17.02
C PRO A 31 -0.06 -10.43 16.26
N LEU A 32 -0.33 -10.37 14.95
CA LEU A 32 -0.58 -11.55 14.11
C LEU A 32 0.70 -12.16 13.55
N LEU A 33 1.84 -11.47 13.60
CA LEU A 33 3.12 -11.96 13.10
C LEU A 33 3.52 -13.35 13.63
N PRO A 34 3.38 -13.67 14.94
CA PRO A 34 3.73 -15.00 15.43
C PRO A 34 2.84 -16.10 14.86
N VAL A 35 1.58 -15.79 14.55
CA VAL A 35 0.65 -16.73 13.93
C VAL A 35 1.00 -16.89 12.45
N LEU A 36 1.27 -15.77 11.76
CA LEU A 36 1.72 -15.77 10.37
C LEU A 36 2.97 -16.62 10.18
N ASN A 37 3.96 -16.51 11.07
CA ASN A 37 5.21 -17.25 10.97
C ASN A 37 5.04 -18.78 11.14
N ARG A 38 3.93 -19.23 11.75
CA ARG A 38 3.59 -20.66 11.87
C ARG A 38 2.78 -21.20 10.68
N GLY A 39 2.28 -20.33 9.82
CA GLY A 39 1.48 -20.72 8.66
C GLY A 39 2.33 -21.02 7.43
N ASP A 40 1.77 -21.82 6.51
CA ASP A 40 2.41 -22.17 5.23
C ASP A 40 2.36 -21.04 4.20
N ARG A 41 1.53 -20.02 4.44
CA ARG A 41 1.28 -18.89 3.52
C ARG A 41 1.49 -17.58 4.25
N LYS A 42 2.74 -17.16 4.37
CA LYS A 42 3.18 -16.00 5.16
C LYS A 42 3.07 -14.69 4.37
N LYS A 43 1.85 -14.28 4.04
CA LYS A 43 1.60 -13.09 3.19
C LYS A 43 0.80 -12.02 3.92
N VAL A 44 1.24 -10.77 3.80
CA VAL A 44 0.47 -9.58 4.22
C VAL A 44 0.32 -8.66 3.03
N VAL A 45 -0.92 -8.46 2.58
CA VAL A 45 -1.25 -7.59 1.46
C VAL A 45 -1.96 -6.35 1.99
N ARG A 46 -1.39 -5.16 1.74
CA ARG A 46 -2.01 -3.88 2.10
C ARG A 46 -2.63 -3.22 0.87
N ILE A 47 -3.90 -2.86 0.98
CA ILE A 47 -4.59 -2.11 -0.07
C ILE A 47 -4.23 -0.63 0.06
N THR A 48 -3.54 -0.10 -0.94
CA THR A 48 -3.08 1.28 -1.05
C THR A 48 -3.70 1.96 -2.28
N THR A 49 -3.12 3.06 -2.72
CA THR A 49 -3.51 3.81 -3.91
C THR A 49 -2.27 4.36 -4.62
N THR A 50 -2.35 4.52 -5.94
CA THR A 50 -1.27 5.06 -6.76
C THR A 50 -0.90 6.49 -6.34
N VAL A 51 -1.85 7.28 -5.84
CA VAL A 51 -1.58 8.66 -5.39
C VAL A 51 -0.78 8.74 -4.09
N GLY A 52 -0.62 7.60 -3.39
CA GLY A 52 0.27 7.47 -2.24
C GLY A 52 1.72 7.15 -2.62
N SER A 53 2.01 6.91 -3.89
CA SER A 53 3.40 6.90 -4.39
C SER A 53 3.94 8.32 -4.40
N ILE A 54 5.13 8.55 -3.84
CA ILE A 54 5.77 9.87 -3.86
C ILE A 54 6.06 10.30 -5.31
N THR A 55 6.49 9.38 -6.16
CA THR A 55 6.84 9.68 -7.56
C THR A 55 5.62 10.01 -8.43
N VAL A 56 4.45 9.42 -8.13
CA VAL A 56 3.20 9.69 -8.86
C VAL A 56 2.42 10.85 -8.22
N GLY A 57 2.26 10.83 -6.90
CA GLY A 57 1.46 11.79 -6.13
C GLY A 57 1.97 13.23 -6.22
N THR A 58 3.27 13.43 -6.46
CA THR A 58 3.89 14.75 -6.72
C THR A 58 3.49 15.35 -8.07
N LYS A 59 3.14 14.50 -9.06
CA LYS A 59 2.68 14.92 -10.39
C LYS A 59 1.17 15.09 -10.45
N ASP A 60 0.45 14.39 -9.57
CA ASP A 60 -1.00 14.35 -9.56
C ASP A 60 -1.63 15.51 -8.80
N LYS A 61 -1.67 16.68 -9.42
CA LYS A 61 -2.42 17.84 -8.91
C LYS A 61 -3.94 17.69 -9.05
N VAL A 62 -4.41 16.67 -9.77
CA VAL A 62 -5.83 16.50 -10.14
C VAL A 62 -6.66 15.97 -8.97
N PHE A 63 -6.02 15.28 -8.02
CA PHE A 63 -6.67 14.78 -6.80
C PHE A 63 -6.18 15.54 -5.55
N PRO A 64 -6.86 16.61 -5.13
CA PRO A 64 -6.50 17.38 -3.93
C PRO A 64 -7.00 16.69 -2.66
N VAL A 65 -6.35 15.58 -2.30
CA VAL A 65 -6.64 14.77 -1.10
C VAL A 65 -5.37 14.60 -0.26
N PRO A 66 -4.78 15.69 0.27
CA PRO A 66 -3.43 15.69 0.83
C PRO A 66 -3.25 14.70 1.98
N ALA A 67 -4.15 14.67 2.96
CA ALA A 67 -4.11 13.74 4.09
C ALA A 67 -4.15 12.26 3.64
N HIS A 68 -4.95 11.96 2.61
CA HIS A 68 -5.02 10.62 2.03
C HIS A 68 -3.70 10.21 1.37
N LYS A 69 -3.10 11.09 0.57
CA LYS A 69 -1.80 10.83 -0.07
C LYS A 69 -0.70 10.58 0.95
N VAL A 70 -0.59 11.45 1.96
CA VAL A 70 0.43 11.32 3.00
C VAL A 70 0.26 10.03 3.81
N SER A 71 -0.97 9.70 4.24
CA SER A 71 -1.22 8.47 5.01
C SER A 71 -0.97 7.20 4.19
N LYS A 72 -1.27 7.21 2.88
CA LYS A 72 -0.99 6.08 1.98
C LYS A 72 0.49 5.95 1.64
N ALA A 73 1.23 7.05 1.52
CA ALA A 73 2.69 7.03 1.43
C ALA A 73 3.33 6.43 2.69
N ALA A 74 2.85 6.82 3.87
CA ALA A 74 3.28 6.24 5.14
C ALA A 74 2.96 4.74 5.23
N GLN A 75 1.77 4.32 4.75
CA GLN A 75 1.41 2.90 4.68
C GLN A 75 2.31 2.11 3.73
N ASN A 76 2.71 2.69 2.58
CA ASN A 76 3.65 2.07 1.66
C ASN A 76 5.03 1.90 2.31
N MET A 77 5.55 2.93 2.98
CA MET A 77 6.82 2.84 3.70
C MET A 77 6.77 1.82 4.83
N LEU A 78 5.64 1.73 5.56
CA LEU A 78 5.43 0.71 6.57
C LEU A 78 5.55 -0.70 5.98
N THR A 79 5.00 -0.95 4.79
CA THR A 79 5.18 -2.23 4.08
C THR A 79 6.65 -2.54 3.79
N VAL A 80 7.43 -1.56 3.32
CA VAL A 80 8.87 -1.72 3.11
C VAL A 80 9.58 -2.10 4.42
N GLN A 81 9.27 -1.43 5.53
CA GLN A 81 9.88 -1.71 6.83
C GLN A 81 9.58 -3.13 7.33
N TYR A 82 8.35 -3.62 7.13
CA TYR A 82 8.02 -5.02 7.42
C TYR A 82 8.76 -5.98 6.50
N ALA A 83 8.78 -5.74 5.18
CA ALA A 83 9.50 -6.60 4.24
C ALA A 83 10.98 -6.75 4.61
N GLN A 84 11.64 -5.65 4.99
CA GLN A 84 13.02 -5.65 5.42
C GLN A 84 13.23 -6.38 6.75
N SER A 85 12.37 -6.14 7.74
CA SER A 85 12.53 -6.72 9.09
C SER A 85 12.27 -8.23 9.13
N PHE A 86 11.48 -8.75 8.18
CA PHE A 86 11.02 -10.14 8.15
C PHE A 86 11.53 -10.91 6.92
N ALA A 87 12.57 -10.40 6.25
CA ALA A 87 13.14 -10.99 5.05
C ALA A 87 13.64 -12.43 5.29
N ASP A 88 14.25 -12.68 6.45
CA ASP A 88 14.79 -13.99 6.83
C ASP A 88 13.71 -15.00 7.25
N GLU A 89 12.48 -14.54 7.51
CA GLU A 89 11.36 -15.35 7.98
C GLU A 89 10.47 -15.85 6.84
N GLU A 90 10.89 -15.58 5.59
CA GLU A 90 10.18 -15.88 4.35
C GLU A 90 8.75 -15.31 4.34
N CYS A 91 8.56 -14.16 5.00
CA CYS A 91 7.30 -13.44 5.02
C CYS A 91 7.26 -12.41 3.90
N THR A 92 6.19 -12.43 3.12
CA THR A 92 5.97 -11.52 2.01
C THR A 92 5.01 -10.39 2.42
N PHE A 93 5.48 -9.15 2.29
CA PHE A 93 4.70 -7.93 2.55
C PHE A 93 4.62 -7.12 1.27
N VAL A 94 3.40 -6.88 0.77
CA VAL A 94 3.18 -6.10 -0.45
C VAL A 94 2.10 -5.05 -0.29
N ALA A 95 2.25 -3.98 -1.06
CA ALA A 95 1.25 -2.92 -1.19
C ALA A 95 0.64 -3.00 -2.59
N VAL A 96 -0.68 -3.02 -2.67
CA VAL A 96 -1.43 -3.18 -3.92
C VAL A 96 -2.39 -2.02 -4.09
N SER A 97 -2.34 -1.35 -5.24
CA SER A 97 -3.28 -0.28 -5.61
C SER A 97 -4.23 -0.76 -6.69
N GLY A 98 -5.52 -0.44 -6.54
CA GLY A 98 -6.50 -0.62 -7.62
C GLY A 98 -6.29 0.37 -8.76
N SER A 99 -6.86 0.06 -9.94
CA SER A 99 -6.94 1.00 -11.05
C SER A 99 -8.06 2.00 -10.82
N SER A 100 -7.97 3.19 -11.42
CA SER A 100 -9.05 4.19 -11.41
C SER A 100 -10.22 3.84 -12.33
N VAL A 101 -10.27 2.61 -12.84
CA VAL A 101 -11.33 2.13 -13.73
C VAL A 101 -12.48 1.65 -12.85
N ASP A 102 -13.69 2.04 -13.20
CA ASP A 102 -14.90 1.53 -12.56
C ASP A 102 -15.03 0.04 -12.89
N LEU A 103 -14.66 -0.79 -11.94
CA LEU A 103 -14.71 -2.24 -12.04
C LEU A 103 -15.85 -2.73 -11.17
N GLU A 104 -16.64 -3.66 -11.70
CA GLU A 104 -17.60 -4.44 -10.91
C GLU A 104 -16.91 -5.00 -9.65
N VAL A 105 -17.65 -5.07 -8.54
CA VAL A 105 -17.12 -5.48 -7.23
C VAL A 105 -16.43 -6.84 -7.32
N ASP A 106 -17.05 -7.79 -8.03
CA ASP A 106 -16.50 -9.14 -8.21
C ASP A 106 -15.20 -9.13 -9.03
N ALA A 107 -15.10 -8.27 -10.04
CA ALA A 107 -13.89 -8.14 -10.84
C ALA A 107 -12.72 -7.60 -9.99
N SER A 108 -12.99 -6.59 -9.16
CA SER A 108 -12.01 -6.02 -8.23
C SER A 108 -11.56 -7.04 -7.18
N ALA A 109 -12.51 -7.78 -6.59
CA ALA A 109 -12.21 -8.79 -5.59
C ALA A 109 -11.38 -9.94 -6.18
N ASN A 110 -11.73 -10.41 -7.38
CA ASN A 110 -11.01 -11.47 -8.07
C ASN A 110 -9.57 -11.03 -8.41
N ALA A 111 -9.37 -9.80 -8.86
CA ALA A 111 -8.03 -9.27 -9.13
C ALA A 111 -7.16 -9.24 -7.86
N VAL A 112 -7.72 -8.82 -6.72
CA VAL A 112 -6.99 -8.86 -5.45
C VAL A 112 -6.66 -10.29 -5.04
N MET A 113 -7.60 -11.23 -5.20
CA MET A 113 -7.38 -12.64 -4.87
C MET A 113 -6.31 -13.30 -5.76
N GLU A 114 -6.25 -12.92 -7.03
CA GLU A 114 -5.20 -13.35 -7.95
C GLU A 114 -3.82 -12.84 -7.51
N ILE A 115 -3.73 -11.59 -7.07
CA ILE A 115 -2.49 -11.01 -6.53
C ILE A 115 -2.08 -11.74 -5.24
N VAL A 116 -2.99 -11.92 -4.29
CA VAL A 116 -2.72 -12.66 -3.04
C VAL A 116 -2.22 -14.08 -3.34
N SER A 117 -2.76 -14.71 -4.38
CA SER A 117 -2.37 -16.07 -4.79
C SER A 117 -0.98 -16.10 -5.43
N SER A 118 -0.67 -15.13 -6.30
CA SER A 118 0.53 -15.12 -7.13
C SER A 118 1.77 -14.49 -6.49
N VAL A 119 1.60 -13.48 -5.63
CA VAL A 119 2.70 -12.72 -5.01
C VAL A 119 3.66 -13.60 -4.23
N GLY A 120 4.96 -13.42 -4.40
CA GLY A 120 6.02 -14.14 -3.70
C GLY A 120 7.11 -13.22 -3.16
N MET A 121 8.24 -13.83 -2.79
CA MET A 121 9.38 -13.10 -2.21
C MET A 121 10.03 -12.14 -3.21
N GLU A 122 9.89 -12.37 -4.53
CA GLU A 122 10.41 -11.47 -5.57
C GLU A 122 9.75 -10.09 -5.53
N GLU A 123 8.49 -10.02 -5.07
CA GLU A 123 7.74 -8.78 -4.95
C GLU A 123 7.81 -8.15 -3.54
N ASN A 124 8.53 -8.78 -2.59
CA ASN A 124 8.51 -8.37 -1.19
C ASN A 124 9.05 -6.95 -0.99
N GLY A 125 8.24 -6.07 -0.41
CA GLY A 125 8.61 -4.68 -0.16
C GLY A 125 8.61 -3.79 -1.40
N ASN A 126 8.22 -4.29 -2.58
CA ASN A 126 8.12 -3.45 -3.76
C ASN A 126 7.03 -2.38 -3.56
N PRO A 127 7.27 -1.15 -4.03
CA PRO A 127 6.22 -0.13 -4.07
C PRO A 127 5.08 -0.60 -4.98
N PRO A 128 3.85 -0.11 -4.78
CA PRO A 128 2.72 -0.44 -5.64
C PRO A 128 2.98 0.11 -7.05
N GLU A 129 3.55 -0.70 -7.94
CA GLU A 129 3.52 -0.42 -9.38
C GLU A 129 2.14 -0.82 -9.92
N SER A 130 1.58 0.04 -10.76
CA SER A 130 0.38 -0.25 -11.54
C SER A 130 0.50 -1.64 -12.16
N ILE A 131 -0.51 -2.50 -11.95
CA ILE A 131 -0.52 -3.94 -12.32
C ILE A 131 -0.46 -4.16 -13.85
N HIS A 132 -0.16 -3.14 -14.64
CA HIS A 132 0.20 -3.21 -16.04
C HIS A 132 1.68 -2.85 -16.24
N GLY A 133 2.56 -3.84 -16.17
CA GLY A 133 3.91 -3.73 -16.71
C GLY A 133 4.97 -4.50 -15.93
N LYS A 134 5.26 -5.74 -16.35
CA LYS A 134 6.61 -6.27 -16.16
C LYS A 134 7.57 -5.38 -16.94
N SER A 135 8.33 -4.52 -16.28
CA SER A 135 9.55 -3.94 -16.85
C SER A 135 10.45 -3.36 -15.75
N GLY A 136 11.45 -4.16 -15.37
CA GLY A 136 12.78 -3.65 -15.03
C GLY A 136 12.90 -2.92 -13.71
N SER A 137 13.56 -3.58 -12.75
CA SER A 137 14.32 -2.99 -11.65
C SER A 137 14.69 -1.52 -11.88
N LEU A 138 14.05 -0.63 -11.13
CA LEU A 138 14.55 0.72 -10.91
C LEU A 138 14.80 0.91 -9.41
N PRO A 139 15.98 1.45 -9.05
CA PRO A 139 16.38 1.59 -7.66
C PRO A 139 15.46 2.57 -6.95
N ILE A 140 15.23 2.27 -5.68
CA ILE A 140 14.55 3.11 -4.70
C ILE A 140 15.13 4.53 -4.78
N GLN A 141 14.39 5.46 -5.38
CA GLN A 141 14.54 6.89 -5.13
C GLN A 141 13.36 7.31 -4.27
N ILE A 142 13.70 7.60 -3.02
CA ILE A 142 12.83 8.24 -2.02
C ILE A 142 12.56 9.68 -2.47
#